data_AF-A0A961G5Y8-F1
#
_entry.id   AF-A0A961G5Y8-F1
#
_cell.length_a   1.000
_cell.length_b   1.000
_cell.length_c   1.000
_cell.angle_alpha   90.00
_cell.angle_beta   90.00
_cell.angle_gamma   90.00
#
_symmetry.space_group_name_H-M   'P 1'
#
loop_
_entity.id
_entity.type
_entity.pdbx_description
1 polymer ?
#
loop_
_entity_poly.entity_id
_entity_poly.type
_entity_poly.pdbx_seq_one_letter_code
_entity_poly.pdbx_strand_id
1 'polypeptide(L)' 'AGMAAVDGLAAELGAYHPYHTARSYFLTELGRNDEAAVALSEAIGMIPEGPERRLLADRLASLRS' A
#
# COMPACT_ATOMS: atom_id res chain seq x y z
N ALA A 1 14.34 -10.04 3.43
CA ALA A 1 13.61 -11.28 3.11
C ALA A 1 12.10 -11.05 2.98
N GLY A 2 11.42 -10.44 3.96
CA GLY A 2 9.95 -10.22 3.91
C GLY A 2 9.44 -9.46 2.68
N MET A 3 10.07 -8.34 2.31
CA MET A 3 9.65 -7.58 1.12
C MET A 3 9.76 -8.35 -0.20
N ALA A 4 10.81 -9.15 -0.38
CA ALA A 4 10.97 -9.93 -1.61
C ALA A 4 9.86 -10.98 -1.77
N ALA A 5 9.40 -11.58 -0.66
CA ALA A 5 8.26 -12.48 -0.67
C ALA A 5 6.96 -11.75 -1.04
N VAL A 6 6.78 -10.53 -0.54
CA VAL A 6 5.62 -9.70 -0.89
C VAL A 6 5.68 -9.28 -2.36
N ASP A 7 6.79 -8.76 -2.86
CA ASP A 7 6.93 -8.36 -4.26
C ASP A 7 6.66 -9.53 -5.23
N GLY A 8 7.02 -10.77 -4.84
CA GLY A 8 6.73 -11.98 -5.61
C GLY A 8 5.23 -12.28 -5.81
N LEU A 9 4.35 -11.74 -4.97
CA LEU A 9 2.89 -11.93 -5.08
C LEU A 9 2.21 -10.96 -6.06
N ALA A 10 2.94 -9.99 -6.62
CA ALA A 10 2.38 -8.95 -7.48
C ALA A 10 1.61 -9.52 -8.69
N ALA A 11 2.12 -10.60 -9.29
CA ALA A 11 1.50 -11.23 -10.46
C ALA A 11 0.12 -11.84 -10.15
N GLU A 12 -0.07 -12.34 -8.93
CA GLU A 12 -1.31 -13.01 -8.51
C GLU A 12 -2.29 -12.04 -7.85
N LEU A 13 -1.77 -11.10 -7.05
CA LEU A 13 -2.58 -10.25 -6.16
C LEU A 13 -2.56 -8.77 -6.54
N GLY A 14 -1.98 -8.40 -7.69
CA GLY A 14 -1.87 -7.00 -8.12
C GLY A 14 -3.20 -6.26 -8.28
N ALA A 15 -4.31 -6.98 -8.47
CA ALA A 15 -5.67 -6.42 -8.53
C ALA A 15 -6.43 -6.48 -7.19
N TYR A 16 -5.76 -6.86 -6.10
CA TYR A 16 -6.35 -7.04 -4.78
C TYR A 16 -5.81 -5.98 -3.82
N HIS A 17 -6.64 -5.00 -3.44
CA HIS A 17 -6.17 -3.86 -2.63
C HIS A 17 -5.43 -4.20 -1.32
N PRO A 18 -5.71 -5.31 -0.59
CA PRO A 18 -4.95 -5.67 0.60
C PRO A 18 -3.50 -6.03 0.32
N TYR A 19 -3.18 -6.51 -0.88
CA TYR A 19 -1.79 -6.69 -1.32
C TYR A 19 -1.03 -5.36 -1.28
N HIS A 20 -1.60 -4.32 -1.88
CA HIS A 20 -1.03 -2.98 -1.94
C HIS A 20 -0.94 -2.32 -0.56
N THR A 21 -1.95 -2.52 0.29
CA THR A 21 -1.91 -2.07 1.69
C THR A 21 -0.78 -2.75 2.48
N ALA A 22 -0.62 -4.08 2.35
CA ALA A 22 0.44 -4.82 3.01
C ALA A 22 1.83 -4.44 2.50
N ARG A 23 1.98 -4.27 1.18
CA ARG A 23 3.22 -3.80 0.55
C ARG A 23 3.62 -2.42 1.06
N SER A 24 2.67 -1.49 1.16
CA SER A 24 2.92 -0.16 1.75
C SER A 24 3.42 -0.22 3.19
N TYR A 25 2.82 -1.09 4.01
CA TYR A 25 3.25 -1.29 5.40
C TYR A 25 4.72 -1.73 5.47
N PHE A 26 5.11 -2.77 4.73
CA PHE A 26 6.50 -3.24 4.75
C PHE A 26 7.51 -2.25 4.13
N LEU A 27 7.11 -1.48 3.13
CA LEU A 27 7.94 -0.42 2.55
C LEU A 27 8.20 0.70 3.58
N THR A 28 7.17 1.07 4.36
CA THR A 28 7.30 2.03 5.46
C THR A 28 8.29 1.55 6.51
N GLU A 29 8.20 0.27 6.93
CA GLU A 29 9.14 -0.32 7.90
C GLU A 29 10.60 -0.33 7.41
N LEU A 30 10.82 -0.28 6.09
CA LEU A 30 12.14 -0.17 5.47
C LEU A 30 12.56 1.28 5.18
N GLY A 31 11.77 2.28 5.55
CA GLY A 31 12.01 3.70 5.25
C GLY A 31 11.81 4.08 3.78
N ARG A 32 11.20 3.20 2.96
CA ARG A 32 10.95 3.41 1.53
C ARG A 32 9.61 4.14 1.33
N ASN A 33 9.51 5.35 1.88
CA ASN A 33 8.25 6.08 2.01
C ASN A 33 7.62 6.45 0.65
N ASP A 34 8.42 6.82 -0.35
CA ASP A 34 7.90 7.14 -1.69
C ASP A 34 7.20 5.94 -2.33
N GLU A 35 7.81 4.75 -2.23
CA GLU A 35 7.22 3.52 -2.74
C GLU A 35 6.01 3.08 -1.91
N ALA A 36 6.05 3.30 -0.59
CA ALA A 36 4.92 3.05 0.29
C ALA A 36 3.72 3.94 -0.08
N ALA A 37 3.96 5.20 -0.46
CA ALA A 37 2.94 6.13 -0.92
C ALA A 37 2.35 5.72 -2.28
N VAL A 38 3.16 5.19 -3.19
CA VAL A 38 2.68 4.62 -4.47
C VAL A 38 1.75 3.43 -4.20
N ALA A 39 2.17 2.47 -3.38
CA ALA A 39 1.36 1.30 -3.05
C ALA A 39 0.03 1.68 -2.36
N LEU A 40 0.05 2.65 -1.43
CA LEU A 40 -1.20 3.15 -0.83
C LEU A 40 -2.12 3.82 -1.85
N SER A 41 -1.55 4.56 -2.81
CA SER A 41 -2.34 5.20 -3.88
C SER A 41 -3.02 4.16 -4.77
N GLU A 42 -2.33 3.06 -5.10
CA GLU A 42 -2.90 1.93 -5.85
C GLU A 42 -4.04 1.25 -5.07
N ALA A 43 -3.84 0.98 -3.77
CA ALA A 43 -4.89 0.43 -2.91
C ALA A 43 -6.15 1.32 -2.87
N ILE A 44 -5.97 2.63 -2.68
CA ILE A 44 -7.06 3.61 -2.63
C ILE A 44 -7.86 3.62 -3.95
N GLY A 45 -7.19 3.47 -5.10
CA GLY A 45 -7.85 3.44 -6.41
C GLY A 45 -8.76 2.22 -6.63
N MET A 46 -8.57 1.15 -5.85
CA MET A 46 -9.35 -0.10 -5.96
C MET A 46 -10.52 -0.17 -4.98
N ILE A 47 -10.52 0.66 -3.94
CA ILE A 47 -11.51 0.62 -2.86
C ILE A 47 -12.63 1.63 -3.15
N PRO A 48 -13.91 1.25 -3.06
CA PRO A 48 -15.02 2.19 -3.13
C PRO A 48 -14.92 3.29 -2.06
N GLU A 49 -15.66 4.38 -2.23
CA GLU A 49 -15.77 5.39 -1.18
C GLU A 49 -16.26 4.78 0.14
N GLY A 50 -15.59 5.11 1.26
CA GLY A 50 -15.93 4.52 2.54
C GLY A 50 -14.89 4.73 3.64
N PRO A 51 -15.15 4.19 4.84
CA PRO A 51 -14.25 4.29 5.99
C PRO A 51 -12.85 3.76 5.71
N GLU A 52 -12.74 2.64 4.99
CA GLU A 52 -11.44 2.05 4.64
C GLU A 52 -10.64 2.97 3.71
N ARG A 53 -11.27 3.52 2.65
CA ARG A 53 -10.61 4.44 1.74
C ARG A 53 -10.10 5.70 2.45
N ARG A 54 -10.90 6.25 3.39
CA ARG A 54 -10.49 7.40 4.22
C ARG A 54 -9.30 7.06 5.11
N LEU A 55 -9.34 5.90 5.79
CA LEU A 55 -8.22 5.43 6.62
C LEU A 55 -6.92 5.33 5.82
N LEU A 56 -6.97 4.78 4.60
CA LEU A 56 -5.79 4.67 3.76
C LEU A 56 -5.32 6.03 3.21
N ALA A 57 -6.24 6.94 2.92
CA ALA A 57 -5.90 8.31 2.52
C ALA A 57 -5.19 9.09 3.65
N ASP A 58 -5.63 8.94 4.90
CA ASP A 58 -4.97 9.57 6.05
C ASP A 58 -3.55 9.02 6.26
N ARG A 59 -3.36 7.71 6.06
CA ARG A 59 -2.03 7.08 6.07
C ARG A 59 -1.14 7.62 4.95
N LEU A 60 -1.67 7.75 3.74
CA LEU A 60 -0.95 8.32 2.60
C LEU A 60 -0.51 9.77 2.86
N ALA A 61 -1.39 10.58 3.47
CA ALA A 61 -1.06 11.94 3.87
C ALA A 61 0.08 11.97 4.90
N SER A 62 0.07 11.05 5.87
CA SER A 62 1.10 10.95 6.91
C SER A 62 2.48 10.56 6.35
N LEU A 63 2.54 9.77 5.27
CA LEU A 63 3.80 9.39 4.61
C LEU A 63 4.43 10.52 3.77
N ARG A 64 3.63 11.53 3.40
CA ARG A 64 4.06 12.65 2.54
C ARG A 64 4.37 13.93 3.32
N SER A 65 4.24 13.91 4.64
CA SER A 65 4.59 15.01 5.54
C SER A 65 6.06 14.97 5.93
#